data_AF-A0A6G6GJ89-F1
#
_entry.id   AF-A0A6G6GJ89-F1
#
_cell.length_a   1.000
_cell.length_b   1.000
_cell.length_c   1.000
_cell.angle_alpha   90.00
_cell.angle_beta   90.00
_cell.angle_gamma   90.00
#
_symmetry.space_group_name_H-M   'P 1'
#
loop_
_entity.id
_entity.type
_entity.pdbx_description
1 polymer ?
#
loop_
_entity_poly.entity_id
_entity_poly.type
_entity_poly.pdbx_seq_one_letter_code
_entity_poly.pdbx_strand_id
1 'polypeptide(L)'
;MFKVNYLLFFLLIFFKSNSQELTSDNNYLKSNQYEWIKELNSIEPIDEKLDFIKLKIINDSIRQKNYRPYRLTLKHGESINEKLREEFESTDFECQLLFVLVVKGKYSIPLNINQSFDSKKVLKLIHPEDIDDIKISKDFEFTLMYGSEYCGVIFLNSSNRKLKRRIKNVL
;
A
#
# COMPACT_ATOMS: atom_id res chain seq x y z
N MET A 1 -19.40 -37.71 -55.03
CA MET A 1 -19.55 -37.63 -53.55
C MET A 1 -18.36 -38.36 -52.98
N PHE A 2 -17.36 -37.74 -52.36
CA PHE A 2 -17.43 -36.92 -51.16
C PHE A 2 -16.51 -35.70 -51.28
N LYS A 3 -17.12 -34.51 -51.21
CA LYS A 3 -16.46 -33.27 -50.77
C LYS A 3 -16.77 -33.11 -49.28
N VAL A 4 -15.91 -32.39 -48.58
CA VAL A 4 -16.02 -32.00 -47.16
C VAL A 4 -15.41 -33.03 -46.19
N ASN A 5 -14.18 -32.76 -45.73
CA ASN A 5 -13.80 -32.81 -44.30
C ASN A 5 -12.30 -32.50 -44.06
N TYR A 6 -11.79 -31.40 -44.62
CA TYR A 6 -10.49 -30.87 -44.18
C TYR A 6 -10.59 -29.49 -43.49
N LEU A 7 -11.79 -28.90 -43.42
CA LEU A 7 -11.97 -27.57 -42.84
C LEU A 7 -12.05 -27.57 -41.30
N LEU A 8 -12.31 -28.73 -40.68
CA LEU A 8 -12.52 -28.81 -39.23
C LEU A 8 -11.22 -28.99 -38.42
N PHE A 9 -10.10 -29.34 -39.07
CA PHE A 9 -8.83 -29.54 -38.37
C PHE A 9 -8.00 -28.25 -38.23
N PHE A 10 -8.32 -27.20 -39.00
CA PHE A 10 -7.56 -25.93 -38.97
C PHE A 10 -8.08 -24.92 -37.93
N LEU A 11 -9.25 -25.15 -37.34
CA LEU A 11 -9.88 -24.23 -36.39
C LEU A 11 -9.46 -24.44 -34.93
N LEU A 12 -8.67 -25.47 -34.61
CA LEU A 12 -8.25 -25.76 -33.24
C LEU A 12 -6.89 -25.16 -32.85
N ILE A 13 -6.19 -24.46 -33.75
CA ILE A 13 -4.81 -24.00 -33.50
C ILE A 13 -4.73 -22.54 -32.98
N PHE A 14 -5.82 -21.76 -33.01
CA PHE A 14 -5.77 -20.32 -32.69
C PHE A 14 -6.33 -19.89 -31.32
N PHE A 15 -6.80 -20.80 -30.47
CA PHE A 15 -7.19 -20.47 -29.09
C PHE A 15 -6.11 -20.81 -28.07
N LYS A 16 -4.87 -20.36 -28.31
CA LYS A 16 -3.96 -20.09 -27.19
C LYS A 16 -4.21 -18.67 -26.71
N SER A 17 -5.34 -18.50 -26.02
CA SER A 17 -5.49 -17.38 -25.10
C SER A 17 -4.39 -17.53 -24.06
N ASN A 18 -3.31 -16.77 -24.22
CA ASN A 18 -2.35 -16.56 -23.16
C ASN A 18 -3.07 -15.77 -22.07
N SER A 19 -3.83 -16.47 -21.21
CA SER A 19 -4.05 -15.98 -19.85
C SER A 19 -2.68 -16.10 -19.18
N GLN A 20 -1.80 -15.12 -19.44
CA GLN A 20 -0.78 -14.81 -18.46
C GLN A 20 -1.60 -14.31 -17.26
N GLU A 21 -1.93 -15.24 -16.38
CA GLU A 21 -2.15 -14.90 -15.00
C GLU A 21 -0.90 -14.10 -14.63
N LEU A 22 -1.06 -12.80 -14.44
CA LEU A 22 -0.10 -11.99 -13.73
C LEU A 22 -0.04 -12.61 -12.35
N THR A 23 0.73 -13.69 -12.21
CA THR A 23 1.35 -14.03 -10.95
C THR A 23 2.29 -12.86 -10.70
N SER A 24 1.74 -11.76 -10.18
CA SER A 24 2.54 -10.78 -9.46
C SER A 24 3.27 -11.62 -8.44
N ASP A 25 4.58 -11.76 -8.62
CA ASP A 25 5.42 -12.55 -7.75
C ASP A 25 5.15 -12.04 -6.33
N ASN A 26 4.37 -12.81 -5.57
CA ASN A 26 3.78 -12.38 -4.29
C ASN A 26 4.84 -12.38 -3.18
N ASN A 27 6.13 -12.26 -3.52
CA ASN A 27 7.23 -12.16 -2.57
C ASN A 27 7.14 -10.88 -1.73
N TYR A 28 6.59 -9.79 -2.27
CA TYR A 28 6.32 -8.56 -1.51
C TYR A 28 5.32 -8.74 -0.35
N LEU A 29 4.59 -9.86 -0.31
CA LEU A 29 3.54 -10.13 0.68
C LEU A 29 4.02 -10.87 1.93
N LYS A 30 5.26 -11.39 1.91
CA LYS A 30 5.87 -12.15 3.01
C LYS A 30 6.94 -11.37 3.77
N SER A 31 7.44 -10.26 3.22
CA SER A 31 8.40 -9.41 3.89
C SER A 31 7.78 -8.74 5.12
N ASN A 32 8.57 -8.61 6.19
CA ASN A 32 8.15 -7.82 7.35
C ASN A 32 7.99 -6.34 6.95
N GLN A 33 7.32 -5.52 7.78
CA GLN A 33 7.03 -4.13 7.40
C GLN A 33 8.31 -3.31 7.17
N TYR A 34 9.39 -3.62 7.88
CA TYR A 34 10.69 -2.97 7.73
C TYR A 34 11.33 -3.23 6.37
N GLU A 35 11.39 -4.49 5.94
CA GLU A 35 11.86 -4.91 4.62
C GLU A 35 11.03 -4.29 3.50
N TRP A 36 9.70 -4.28 3.67
CA TRP A 36 8.79 -3.65 2.71
C TRP A 36 9.05 -2.13 2.58
N ILE A 37 9.30 -1.42 3.70
CA ILE A 37 9.69 0.00 3.67
C ILE A 37 11.07 0.18 3.01
N LYS A 38 12.03 -0.70 3.26
CA LYS A 38 13.36 -0.65 2.64
C LYS A 38 13.26 -0.76 1.13
N GLU A 39 12.44 -1.70 0.65
CA GLU A 39 12.13 -1.86 -0.76
C GLU A 39 11.42 -0.64 -1.34
N LEU A 40 10.38 -0.14 -0.66
CA LEU A 40 9.70 1.10 -1.07
C LEU A 40 10.68 2.25 -1.27
N ASN A 41 11.67 2.41 -0.38
CA ASN A 41 12.68 3.47 -0.52
C ASN A 41 13.61 3.28 -1.72
N SER A 42 13.83 2.04 -2.17
CA SER A 42 14.69 1.73 -3.32
C SER A 42 14.03 1.96 -4.68
N ILE A 43 12.70 2.10 -4.72
CA ILE A 43 11.96 2.39 -5.95
C ILE A 43 12.09 3.88 -6.28
N GLU A 44 12.76 4.23 -7.37
CA GLU A 44 12.94 5.63 -7.79
C GLU A 44 11.72 6.20 -8.54
N PRO A 45 11.14 5.51 -9.55
CA PRO A 45 10.03 6.08 -10.32
C PRO A 45 8.78 6.26 -9.46
N ILE A 46 8.16 7.44 -9.54
CA ILE A 46 7.00 7.80 -8.70
C ILE A 46 5.76 6.96 -9.02
N ASP A 47 5.61 6.58 -10.28
CA ASP A 47 4.54 5.70 -10.78
C ASP A 47 4.69 4.28 -10.22
N GLU A 48 5.87 3.68 -10.35
CA GLU A 48 6.15 2.36 -9.76
C GLU A 48 6.01 2.39 -8.24
N LYS A 49 6.50 3.44 -7.58
CA LYS A 49 6.40 3.62 -6.13
C LYS A 49 4.95 3.76 -5.67
N LEU A 50 4.13 4.50 -6.41
CA LEU A 50 2.71 4.66 -6.12
C LEU A 50 1.95 3.34 -6.31
N ASP A 51 2.24 2.59 -7.37
CA ASP A 51 1.60 1.30 -7.61
C ASP A 51 1.99 0.27 -6.54
N PHE A 52 3.25 0.25 -6.11
CA PHE A 52 3.73 -0.57 -5.00
C PHE A 52 2.98 -0.27 -3.69
N ILE A 53 2.75 1.02 -3.37
CA ILE A 53 1.96 1.45 -2.21
C ILE A 53 0.50 1.03 -2.35
N LYS A 54 -0.14 1.26 -3.50
CA LYS A 54 -1.55 0.91 -3.73
C LYS A 54 -1.78 -0.59 -3.55
N LEU A 55 -0.88 -1.43 -4.06
CA LEU A 55 -0.93 -2.87 -3.86
C LEU A 55 -0.87 -3.23 -2.37
N LYS A 56 0.03 -2.60 -1.62
CA LYS A 56 0.12 -2.80 -0.16
C LYS A 56 -1.15 -2.40 0.58
N ILE A 57 -1.75 -1.24 0.27
CA ILE A 57 -3.01 -0.77 0.85
C ILE A 57 -4.13 -1.80 0.60
N ILE A 58 -4.24 -2.32 -0.64
CA ILE A 58 -5.24 -3.31 -1.01
C ILE A 58 -5.02 -4.61 -0.23
N ASN A 59 -3.78 -5.09 -0.17
CA ASN A 59 -3.47 -6.37 0.48
C ASN A 59 -3.64 -6.32 2.00
N ASP A 60 -3.22 -5.23 2.63
CA ASP A 60 -3.40 -5.02 4.07
C ASP A 60 -4.90 -4.87 4.43
N SER A 61 -5.74 -4.40 3.50
CA SER A 61 -7.19 -4.40 3.69
C SER A 61 -7.83 -5.79 3.62
N ILE A 62 -7.31 -6.71 2.81
CA ILE A 62 -7.86 -8.07 2.74
C ILE A 62 -7.55 -8.85 4.04
N ARG A 63 -6.38 -8.56 4.64
CA ARG A 63 -5.92 -9.21 5.87
C ARG A 63 -6.47 -8.47 7.08
N GLN A 64 -7.66 -8.84 7.56
CA GLN A 64 -8.08 -8.50 8.93
C GLN A 64 -7.17 -9.23 9.93
N LYS A 65 -5.99 -8.67 10.19
CA LYS A 65 -5.13 -9.15 11.25
C LYS A 65 -5.68 -8.65 12.57
N ASN A 66 -5.85 -9.57 13.52
CA ASN A 66 -6.05 -9.24 14.93
C ASN A 66 -4.73 -8.72 15.49
N TYR A 67 -4.37 -7.48 15.15
CA TYR A 67 -3.18 -6.86 15.71
C TYR A 67 -3.36 -6.78 17.22
N ARG A 68 -2.48 -7.46 17.95
CA ARG A 68 -2.46 -7.35 19.40
C ARG A 68 -1.83 -6.01 19.74
N PRO A 69 -2.42 -5.24 20.67
CA PRO A 69 -1.80 -4.02 21.15
C PRO A 69 -0.40 -4.37 21.68
N TYR A 70 0.60 -3.75 21.08
CA TYR A 70 1.99 -4.01 21.39
C TYR A 70 2.34 -3.44 22.78
N ARG A 71 3.06 -4.23 23.59
CA ARG A 71 3.47 -3.83 24.94
C ARG A 71 4.99 -3.63 24.96
N LEU A 72 5.41 -2.37 25.03
CA LEU A 72 6.79 -2.01 25.32
C LEU A 72 7.07 -2.11 26.81
N THR A 73 8.15 -2.77 27.17
CA THR A 73 8.76 -2.62 28.48
C THR A 73 10.00 -1.77 28.32
N LEU A 74 10.00 -0.58 28.93
CA LEU A 74 11.12 0.34 28.90
C LEU A 74 11.92 0.20 30.19
N LYS A 75 13.24 0.09 30.08
CA LYS A 75 14.12 0.21 31.23
C LYS A 75 14.30 1.68 31.59
N HIS A 76 14.68 1.95 32.83
CA HIS A 76 14.93 3.32 33.28
C HIS A 76 16.04 3.98 32.42
N GLY A 77 15.71 5.13 31.83
CA GLY A 77 16.64 5.88 30.97
C GLY A 77 16.67 5.45 29.49
N GLU A 78 15.93 4.42 29.08
CA GLU A 78 15.81 4.06 27.66
C GLU A 78 14.92 5.05 26.89
N SER A 79 15.32 5.34 25.66
CA SER A 79 14.50 6.09 24.70
C SER A 79 13.41 5.20 24.11
N ILE A 80 12.17 5.65 24.17
CA ILE A 80 11.02 4.97 23.55
C ILE A 80 11.26 4.77 22.05
N ASN A 81 11.77 5.79 21.38
CA ASN A 81 12.04 5.76 19.95
C ASN A 81 13.12 4.73 19.57
N GLU A 82 14.17 4.59 20.40
CA GLU A 82 15.23 3.62 20.14
C GLU A 82 14.71 2.19 20.31
N LYS A 83 13.98 1.93 21.40
CA LYS A 83 13.38 0.63 21.67
C LYS A 83 12.36 0.23 20.59
N LEU A 84 11.50 1.16 20.18
CA LEU A 84 10.54 0.92 19.09
C LEU A 84 11.23 0.64 17.76
N ARG A 85 12.34 1.32 17.47
CA ARG A 85 13.11 1.09 16.25
C ARG A 85 13.71 -0.31 16.22
N GLU A 86 14.35 -0.74 17.30
CA GLU A 86 14.88 -2.10 17.42
C GLU A 86 13.81 -3.17 17.19
N GLU A 87 12.65 -2.97 17.79
CA GLU A 87 11.54 -3.91 17.71
C GLU A 87 10.93 -3.90 16.30
N PHE A 88 10.77 -2.72 15.68
CA PHE A 88 10.32 -2.60 14.30
C PHE A 88 11.24 -3.28 13.28
N GLU A 89 12.55 -3.27 13.53
CA GLU A 89 13.54 -3.96 12.71
C GLU A 89 13.54 -5.49 12.92
N SER A 90 12.89 -5.98 13.99
CA SER A 90 12.77 -7.40 14.30
C SER A 90 11.68 -8.09 13.44
N THR A 91 11.85 -9.38 13.17
CA THR A 91 10.91 -10.16 12.35
C THR A 91 9.58 -10.45 13.04
N ASP A 92 9.54 -10.35 14.37
CA ASP A 92 8.40 -10.77 15.20
C ASP A 92 7.43 -9.61 15.49
N PHE A 93 7.76 -8.40 15.02
CA PHE A 93 6.98 -7.21 15.26
C PHE A 93 5.80 -7.09 14.29
N GLU A 94 4.59 -7.37 14.81
CA GLU A 94 3.36 -7.27 14.04
C GLU A 94 2.69 -5.91 14.24
N CYS A 95 2.78 -5.05 13.22
CA CYS A 95 2.16 -3.74 13.20
C CYS A 95 1.64 -3.36 11.80
N GLN A 96 0.79 -2.33 11.75
CA GLN A 96 0.25 -1.75 10.52
C GLN A 96 1.06 -0.53 10.06
N LEU A 97 1.09 -0.32 8.75
CA LEU A 97 1.48 0.96 8.17
C LEU A 97 0.22 1.80 7.95
N LEU A 98 0.24 3.04 8.42
CA LEU A 98 -0.82 3.99 8.11
C LEU A 98 -0.49 4.69 6.78
N PHE A 99 -1.42 4.66 5.85
CA PHE A 99 -1.30 5.40 4.58
C PHE A 99 -2.18 6.64 4.64
N VAL A 100 -1.63 7.81 4.33
CA VAL A 100 -2.35 9.08 4.39
C VAL A 100 -2.12 9.87 3.12
N LEU A 101 -3.20 10.24 2.44
CA LEU A 101 -3.15 11.25 1.40
C LEU A 101 -3.26 12.64 2.02
N VAL A 102 -2.24 13.46 1.84
CA VAL A 102 -2.20 14.86 2.29
C VAL A 102 -2.39 15.77 1.09
N VAL A 103 -3.54 16.43 1.03
CA VAL A 103 -3.85 17.41 -0.02
C VAL A 103 -3.75 18.81 0.55
N LYS A 104 -2.82 19.61 0.01
CA LYS A 104 -2.45 20.93 0.51
C LYS A 104 -3.67 21.81 0.82
N GLY A 105 -3.68 22.33 2.05
CA GLY A 105 -4.64 23.31 2.53
C GLY A 105 -6.04 22.78 2.82
N LYS A 106 -6.23 21.47 3.09
CA LYS A 106 -7.43 21.03 3.83
C LYS A 106 -7.43 19.59 4.35
N TYR A 107 -6.91 18.62 3.58
CA TYR A 107 -7.26 17.21 3.80
C TYR A 107 -6.05 16.36 4.16
N SER A 108 -6.19 15.61 5.25
CA SER A 108 -5.38 14.42 5.53
C SER A 108 -6.36 13.25 5.56
N ILE A 109 -6.29 12.38 4.57
CA ILE A 109 -7.27 11.30 4.35
C ILE A 109 -6.54 9.97 4.58
N PRO A 110 -6.84 9.26 5.68
CA PRO A 110 -6.39 7.89 5.85
C PRO A 110 -6.89 7.03 4.69
N LEU A 111 -5.98 6.30 4.04
CA LEU A 111 -6.29 5.41 2.93
C LEU A 111 -6.40 3.99 3.48
N ASN A 112 -7.53 3.68 4.09
CA ASN A 112 -7.83 2.34 4.58
C ASN A 112 -9.16 1.85 3.99
N ILE A 113 -9.06 0.90 3.05
CA ILE A 113 -10.21 0.38 2.30
C ILE A 113 -11.24 -0.30 3.22
N ASN A 114 -10.83 -0.82 4.38
CA ASN A 114 -11.75 -1.45 5.33
C ASN A 114 -12.51 -0.46 6.21
N GLN A 115 -11.94 0.72 6.45
CA GLN A 115 -12.51 1.68 7.40
C GLN A 115 -13.49 2.64 6.72
N SER A 116 -13.37 2.92 5.42
CA SER A 116 -14.38 3.71 4.70
C SER A 116 -14.52 3.31 3.23
N PHE A 117 -15.77 3.29 2.76
CA PHE A 117 -16.10 3.09 1.33
C PHE A 117 -15.44 4.14 0.43
N ASP A 118 -15.26 5.36 0.96
CA ASP A 118 -14.68 6.46 0.21
C ASP A 118 -13.17 6.32 0.03
N SER A 119 -12.46 5.62 0.92
CA SER A 119 -11.02 5.33 0.76
C SER A 119 -10.73 4.57 -0.54
N LYS A 120 -11.58 3.59 -0.90
CA LYS A 120 -11.45 2.85 -2.17
C LYS A 120 -11.64 3.73 -3.40
N LYS A 121 -12.59 4.67 -3.33
CA LYS A 121 -12.84 5.63 -4.42
C LYS A 121 -11.68 6.63 -4.53
N VAL A 122 -11.22 7.17 -3.41
CA VAL A 122 -10.08 8.11 -3.34
C VAL A 122 -8.83 7.45 -3.92
N LEU A 123 -8.53 6.20 -3.55
CA LEU A 123 -7.35 5.48 -4.05
C LEU A 123 -7.33 5.36 -5.58
N LYS A 124 -8.50 5.19 -6.21
CA LYS A 124 -8.65 5.12 -7.67
C LYS A 124 -8.45 6.47 -8.38
N LEU A 125 -8.59 7.59 -7.67
CA LEU A 125 -8.47 8.94 -8.22
C LEU A 125 -7.06 9.51 -8.17
N ILE A 126 -6.16 8.83 -7.44
CA ILE A 126 -4.76 9.23 -7.29
C ILE A 126 -3.97 8.67 -8.47
N HIS A 127 -3.39 9.55 -9.27
CA HIS A 127 -2.47 9.18 -10.35
C HIS A 127 -1.05 9.70 -10.03
N PRO A 128 0.00 9.13 -10.64
CA PRO A 128 1.38 9.53 -10.38
C PRO A 128 1.60 11.04 -10.57
N GLU A 129 1.02 11.64 -11.60
CA GLU A 129 1.11 13.06 -11.91
C GLU A 129 0.41 13.98 -10.89
N ASP A 130 -0.37 13.42 -9.97
CA ASP A 130 -1.00 14.18 -8.90
C ASP A 130 -0.18 14.23 -7.62
N ILE A 131 0.85 13.39 -7.48
CA ILE A 131 1.66 13.26 -6.27
C ILE A 131 2.93 14.09 -6.41
N ASP A 132 3.15 15.00 -5.46
CA ASP A 132 4.35 15.84 -5.41
C ASP A 132 5.52 15.06 -4.81
N ASP A 133 5.25 14.34 -3.72
CA ASP A 133 6.24 13.54 -3.00
C ASP A 133 5.58 12.46 -2.15
N ILE A 134 6.37 11.43 -1.84
CA ILE A 134 6.01 10.37 -0.90
C ILE A 134 7.00 10.43 0.25
N LYS A 135 6.48 10.62 1.48
CA LYS A 135 7.29 10.66 2.70
C LYS A 135 6.94 9.51 3.63
N ILE A 136 7.97 8.94 4.22
CA ILE A 136 7.83 7.89 5.22
C ILE A 136 8.24 8.49 6.56
N SER A 137 7.29 8.62 7.48
CA SER A 137 7.61 8.97 8.86
C SER A 137 8.12 7.73 9.56
N LYS A 138 9.37 7.81 10.02
CA LYS A 138 10.02 6.82 10.89
C LYS A 138 9.98 7.25 12.37
N ASP A 139 9.30 8.36 12.65
CA ASP A 139 9.10 8.84 14.02
C ASP A 139 7.95 8.03 14.64
N PHE A 140 8.33 7.16 15.57
CA PHE A 140 7.40 6.25 16.23
C PHE A 140 6.51 6.99 17.22
N GLU A 141 7.02 7.99 17.94
CA GLU A 141 6.20 8.83 18.82
C GLU A 141 5.10 9.55 18.04
N PHE A 142 5.45 10.13 16.89
CA PHE A 142 4.47 10.72 15.99
C PHE A 142 3.46 9.69 15.46
N THR A 143 3.93 8.48 15.14
CA THR A 143 3.06 7.39 14.66
C THR A 143 2.09 6.93 15.74
N LEU A 144 2.52 6.84 17.00
CA LEU A 144 1.68 6.46 18.14
C LEU A 144 0.49 7.41 18.33
N MET A 145 0.59 8.67 17.89
CA MET A 145 -0.55 9.60 17.90
C MET A 145 -1.72 9.14 17.03
N TYR A 146 -1.47 8.27 16.05
CA TYR A 146 -2.51 7.68 15.19
C TYR A 146 -3.08 6.36 15.72
N GLY A 147 -2.42 5.73 16.68
CA GLY A 147 -2.84 4.45 17.26
C GLY A 147 -1.66 3.51 17.54
N SER A 148 -1.80 2.69 18.58
CA SER A 148 -0.77 1.72 18.99
C SER A 148 -0.56 0.56 18.02
N GLU A 149 -1.50 0.37 17.09
CA GLU A 149 -1.43 -0.63 16.03
C GLU A 149 -0.53 -0.21 14.87
N TYR A 150 -0.20 1.08 14.76
CA TYR A 150 0.61 1.64 13.69
C TYR A 150 2.08 1.76 14.09
N CYS A 151 2.97 1.45 13.15
CA CYS A 151 4.43 1.51 13.33
C CYS A 151 5.16 2.34 12.28
N GLY A 152 4.43 2.88 11.31
CA GLY A 152 4.94 3.89 10.42
C GLY A 152 3.78 4.59 9.71
N VAL A 153 4.04 5.81 9.26
CA VAL A 153 3.09 6.57 8.45
C VAL A 153 3.70 6.89 7.10
N ILE A 154 2.96 6.58 6.04
CA ILE A 154 3.32 6.88 4.65
C ILE A 154 2.41 7.97 4.15
N PHE A 155 3.00 9.13 3.89
CA PHE A 155 2.34 10.31 3.37
C PHE A 155 2.49 10.38 1.87
N LEU A 156 1.37 10.40 1.17
CA LEU A 156 1.29 10.79 -0.23
C LEU A 156 0.93 12.28 -0.27
N ASN A 157 1.89 13.14 -0.57
CA ASN A 157 1.68 14.59 -0.56
C ASN A 157 1.27 15.07 -1.94
N SER A 158 0.25 15.94 -1.98
CA SER A 158 -0.24 16.53 -3.22
C SER A 158 -0.66 17.98 -3.04
N SER A 159 -0.18 18.84 -3.93
CA SER A 159 -0.66 20.21 -4.12
C SER A 159 -1.57 20.34 -5.35
N ASN A 160 -1.84 19.23 -6.04
CA ASN A 160 -2.61 19.20 -7.27
C ASN A 160 -4.08 19.60 -7.03
N ARG A 161 -4.46 20.75 -7.58
CA ARG A 161 -5.81 21.32 -7.44
C ARG A 161 -6.89 20.47 -8.13
N LYS A 162 -6.55 19.74 -9.21
CA LYS A 162 -7.50 18.84 -9.89
C LYS A 162 -7.81 17.64 -9.02
N LEU A 163 -6.78 16.99 -8.44
CA LEU A 163 -6.97 15.90 -7.47
C LEU A 163 -7.84 16.37 -6.29
N LYS A 164 -7.54 17.54 -5.72
CA LYS A 164 -8.34 18.14 -4.64
C LYS A 164 -9.84 18.25 -4.99
N ARG A 165 -10.16 18.66 -6.23
CA ARG A 165 -11.54 18.77 -6.71
C ARG A 165 -12.19 17.39 -6.89
N ARG A 166 -11.46 16.42 -7.46
CA ARG A 166 -11.98 15.04 -7.64
C ARG A 166 -12.32 14.40 -6.29
N ILE A 167 -11.45 14.57 -5.29
CA ILE A 167 -11.65 14.02 -3.93
C ILE A 167 -12.81 14.70 -3.21
N LYS A 168 -12.95 16.03 -3.33
CA LYS A 168 -14.07 16.77 -2.71
C LYS A 168 -15.45 16.28 -3.20
N ASN A 169 -15.54 15.71 -4.40
CA ASN A 169 -16.80 15.20 -4.94
C ASN A 169 -17.10 13.76 -4.47
N VAL A 170 -16.20 13.16 -3.70
CA VAL A 170 -16.29 11.79 -3.21
C VAL A 170 -16.42 11.72 -1.69
N LEU A 171 -15.82 12.67 -0.97
CA LEU A 171 -15.96 12.89 0.48
C LEU A 171 -17.07 13.90 0.76
#